data_AF-A0A7W3FPY4-F1
#
_entry.id   AF-A0A7W3FPY4-F1
#
_cell.length_a   1.000
_cell.length_b   1.000
_cell.length_c   1.000
_cell.angle_alpha   90.00
_cell.angle_beta   90.00
_cell.angle_gamma   90.00
#
_symmetry.space_group_name_H-M   'P 1'
#
loop_
_entity.id
_entity.type
_entity.pdbx_description
1 polymer ?
#
loop_
_entity_poly.entity_id
_entity_poly.type
_entity_poly.pdbx_seq_one_letter_code
_entity_poly.pdbx_strand_id
1 'polypeptide(L)'
;MPLRAIAYVSEALPARLAGRLDEIVDDAARFNRLAGVTGVLLHDGTRFLQYFEGPADGVDLVYERILQSRSHGGVIELARGAVGHRQFPYWAMRWLPVDAERVRLLSQADWLGFSRHMDAGRDAPSAIDLLDDVVRPLVG
;
A
#
# COMPACT_ATOMS: atom_id res chain seq x y z
N MET A 1 -16.94 12.94 -4.88
CA MET A 1 -15.84 12.70 -5.83
C MET A 1 -15.40 11.25 -5.68
N PRO A 2 -15.01 10.54 -6.75
CA PRO A 2 -14.54 9.16 -6.63
C PRO A 2 -13.24 9.12 -5.81
N LEU A 3 -13.09 8.08 -4.99
CA LEU A 3 -11.83 7.81 -4.28
C LEU A 3 -10.77 7.34 -5.28
N ARG A 4 -9.51 7.57 -4.95
CA ARG A 4 -8.35 7.03 -5.68
C ARG A 4 -7.56 6.09 -4.79
N ALA A 5 -6.87 5.16 -5.41
CA ALA A 5 -5.92 4.28 -4.73
C ALA A 5 -4.63 4.16 -5.54
N ILE A 6 -3.53 3.93 -4.82
CA ILE A 6 -2.21 3.63 -5.38
C ILE A 6 -1.65 2.43 -4.62
N ALA A 7 -1.06 1.50 -5.37
CA ALA A 7 -0.23 0.42 -4.85
C ALA A 7 1.18 0.55 -5.44
N TYR A 8 2.21 0.40 -4.61
CA TYR A 8 3.59 0.41 -5.07
C TYR A 8 4.48 -0.53 -4.25
N VAL A 9 5.61 -0.91 -4.83
CA VAL A 9 6.72 -1.60 -4.16
C VAL A 9 7.97 -0.73 -4.16
N SER A 10 8.80 -0.85 -3.13
CA SER A 10 10.09 -0.16 -3.05
C SER A 10 11.09 -0.90 -2.17
N GLU A 11 12.37 -0.56 -2.29
CA GLU A 11 13.44 -1.09 -1.46
C GLU A 11 13.55 -0.29 -0.17
N ALA A 12 13.43 -0.98 0.96
CA ALA A 12 13.66 -0.42 2.28
C ALA A 12 15.15 -0.10 2.45
N LEU A 13 15.48 1.00 3.13
CA LEU A 13 16.88 1.36 3.42
C LEU A 13 17.21 1.04 4.89
N PRO A 14 17.85 -0.10 5.22
CA PRO A 14 18.00 -0.56 6.60
C PRO A 14 18.69 0.45 7.52
N ALA A 15 19.72 1.14 7.00
CA ALA A 15 20.44 2.18 7.73
C ALA A 15 19.55 3.36 8.16
N ARG A 16 18.40 3.56 7.49
CA ARG A 16 17.42 4.62 7.78
C ARG A 16 16.26 4.13 8.63
N LEU A 17 16.07 2.82 8.72
CA LEU A 17 14.95 2.17 9.42
C LEU A 17 15.34 1.58 10.78
N ALA A 18 16.63 1.52 11.12
CA ALA A 18 17.21 0.89 12.31
C ALA A 18 16.43 1.15 13.63
N GLY A 19 15.40 0.33 13.89
CA GLY A 19 14.49 0.45 15.04
C GLY A 19 13.46 1.59 14.97
N ARG A 20 13.34 2.31 13.84
CA ARG A 20 12.51 3.52 13.69
C ARG A 20 11.31 3.34 12.76
N LEU A 21 11.04 2.12 12.30
CA LEU A 21 9.93 1.85 11.38
C LEU A 21 8.60 2.30 11.98
N ASP A 22 8.34 1.98 13.26
CA ASP A 22 7.14 2.42 13.96
C ASP A 22 7.00 3.95 13.95
N GLU A 23 8.06 4.70 14.29
CA GLU A 23 8.03 6.16 14.29
C GLU A 23 7.73 6.76 12.91
N ILE A 24 8.32 6.18 11.85
CA ILE A 24 8.12 6.62 10.47
C ILE A 24 6.68 6.39 10.04
N VAL A 25 6.13 5.22 10.38
CA VAL A 25 4.76 4.84 10.05
C VAL A 25 3.76 5.67 10.85
N ASP A 26 4.03 5.95 12.13
CA ASP A 26 3.20 6.83 12.95
C ASP A 26 3.16 8.26 12.41
N ASP A 27 4.29 8.77 11.92
CA ASP A 27 4.36 10.08 11.28
C ASP A 27 3.59 10.11 9.95
N ALA A 28 3.73 9.06 9.13
CA ALA A 28 2.93 8.89 7.92
C ALA A 28 1.44 8.79 8.26
N ALA A 29 1.06 8.04 9.29
CA ALA A 29 -0.33 7.89 9.73
C ALA A 29 -0.94 9.22 10.20
N ARG A 30 -0.19 10.06 10.91
CA ARG A 30 -0.64 11.42 11.29
C ARG A 30 -0.95 12.27 10.07
N PHE A 31 -0.05 12.28 9.09
CA PHE A 31 -0.24 13.04 7.86
C PHE A 31 -1.39 12.50 7.02
N ASN A 32 -1.47 11.19 6.85
CA ASN A 32 -2.53 10.52 6.10
C ASN A 32 -3.91 10.82 6.70
N ARG A 33 -4.04 10.88 8.04
CA ARG A 33 -5.29 11.31 8.69
C ARG A 33 -5.74 12.70 8.24
N LEU A 34 -4.82 13.66 8.17
CA LEU A 34 -5.12 15.02 7.74
C LEU A 34 -5.49 15.09 6.26
N ALA A 35 -4.88 14.23 5.43
CA ALA A 35 -5.17 14.11 4.01
C ALA A 35 -6.40 13.23 3.69
N GLY A 36 -7.06 12.65 4.69
CA GLY A 36 -8.17 11.72 4.48
C GLY A 36 -7.75 10.42 3.79
N VAL A 37 -6.51 9.98 3.95
CA VAL A 37 -5.95 8.77 3.36
C VAL A 37 -5.93 7.62 4.38
N THR A 38 -6.27 6.42 3.92
CA THR A 38 -6.15 5.16 4.66
C THR A 38 -5.31 4.17 3.88
N GLY A 39 -4.79 3.13 4.53
CA GLY A 39 -3.99 2.13 3.85
C GLY A 39 -3.16 1.24 4.76
N VAL A 40 -2.37 0.40 4.12
CA VAL A 40 -1.50 -0.60 4.76
C VAL A 40 -0.13 -0.62 4.11
N LEU A 41 0.90 -0.89 4.92
CA LEU A 41 2.29 -1.02 4.51
C LEU A 41 2.79 -2.42 4.90
N LEU A 42 3.12 -3.25 3.93
CA LEU A 42 3.80 -4.52 4.18
C LEU A 42 5.31 -4.34 4.17
N HIS A 43 6.00 -5.02 5.07
CA HIS A 43 7.46 -5.00 5.14
C HIS A 43 8.02 -6.41 5.35
N ASP A 44 8.93 -6.84 4.47
CA ASP A 44 9.59 -8.15 4.56
C ASP A 44 11.02 -8.11 5.16
N GLY A 45 11.45 -6.93 5.61
CA GLY A 45 12.80 -6.66 6.10
C GLY A 45 13.70 -5.97 5.07
N THR A 46 13.43 -6.09 3.77
CA THR A 46 14.21 -5.45 2.70
C THR A 46 13.37 -4.64 1.73
N ARG A 47 12.07 -4.93 1.61
CA ARG A 47 11.14 -4.29 0.68
C ARG A 47 9.88 -3.84 1.39
N PHE A 48 9.33 -2.76 0.87
CA PHE A 48 8.00 -2.28 1.22
C PHE A 48 7.04 -2.54 0.07
N LEU A 49 5.82 -2.97 0.41
CA LEU A 49 4.67 -2.87 -0.48
C LEU A 49 3.61 -2.05 0.23
N GLN A 50 3.19 -0.94 -0.35
CA GLN A 50 2.20 -0.06 0.26
C GLN A 50 0.99 0.07 -0.63
N TYR A 51 -0.18 -0.06 -0.01
CA TYR A 51 -1.47 0.30 -0.60
C TYR A 51 -2.05 1.46 0.19
N PHE A 52 -2.55 2.48 -0.50
CA PHE A 52 -3.27 3.59 0.14
C PHE A 52 -4.35 4.17 -0.76
N GLU A 53 -5.39 4.72 -0.13
CA GLU A 53 -6.59 5.20 -0.79
C GLU A 53 -7.21 6.41 -0.08
N GLY A 54 -7.93 7.24 -0.84
CA GLY A 54 -8.56 8.44 -0.30
C GLY A 54 -9.09 9.39 -1.38
N PRO A 55 -9.44 10.62 -0.99
CA PRO A 55 -9.70 11.71 -1.93
C PRO A 55 -8.51 11.91 -2.88
N ALA A 56 -8.77 12.33 -4.12
CA ALA A 56 -7.73 12.44 -5.16
C ALA A 56 -6.58 13.36 -4.75
N ASP A 57 -6.91 14.54 -4.20
CA ASP A 57 -5.97 15.51 -3.65
C ASP A 57 -5.18 14.94 -2.47
N GLY A 58 -5.84 14.22 -1.55
CA GLY A 58 -5.19 13.56 -0.43
C GLY A 58 -4.19 12.49 -0.87
N VAL A 59 -4.58 11.66 -1.84
CA VAL A 59 -3.73 10.61 -2.43
C VAL A 59 -2.52 11.22 -3.13
N ASP A 60 -2.72 12.29 -3.92
CA ASP A 60 -1.63 12.95 -4.63
C ASP A 60 -0.61 13.56 -3.63
N LEU A 61 -1.07 14.22 -2.56
CA LEU A 61 -0.20 14.74 -1.49
C LEU A 61 0.58 13.65 -0.76
N VAL A 62 -0.07 12.53 -0.42
CA VAL A 62 0.60 11.39 0.24
C VAL A 62 1.63 10.77 -0.70
N TYR A 63 1.31 10.64 -1.99
CA TYR A 63 2.24 10.06 -2.96
C TYR A 63 3.49 10.92 -3.16
N GLU A 64 3.35 12.25 -3.28
CA GLU A 64 4.49 13.16 -3.38
C GLU A 64 5.43 13.03 -2.17
N ARG A 65 4.84 12.96 -0.96
CA ARG A 65 5.59 12.77 0.27
C ARG A 65 6.34 11.43 0.30
N ILE A 66 5.71 10.36 -0.19
CA ILE A 66 6.34 9.04 -0.33
C ILE A 66 7.56 9.11 -1.26
N LEU A 67 7.43 9.75 -2.42
CA LEU A 67 8.53 9.90 -3.38
C LEU A 67 9.72 10.69 -2.82
N GLN A 68 9.48 11.60 -1.87
CA GLN A 68 10.52 12.39 -1.21
C GLN A 68 11.11 11.71 0.04
N SER A 69 10.54 10.59 0.48
CA SER A 69 10.98 9.89 1.68
C SER A 69 12.41 9.36 1.51
N ARG A 70 13.19 9.46 2.58
CA ARG A 70 14.57 8.92 2.64
C ARG A 70 14.62 7.53 3.28
N SER A 71 13.49 6.96 3.68
CA SER A 71 13.43 5.63 4.33
C SER A 71 13.43 4.47 3.33
N HIS A 72 13.21 4.75 2.05
CA HIS A 72 13.16 3.77 0.97
C HIS A 72 13.63 4.38 -0.35
N GLY A 73 13.80 3.55 -1.37
CA GLY A 73 14.14 3.97 -2.73
C GLY A 73 13.62 3.00 -3.78
N GLY A 74 13.76 3.35 -5.06
CA GLY A 74 13.33 2.47 -6.15
C GLY A 74 11.82 2.20 -6.16
N VAL A 75 11.01 3.25 -6.01
CA VAL A 75 9.55 3.15 -6.06
C VAL A 75 9.10 2.68 -7.44
N ILE A 76 8.36 1.57 -7.48
CA ILE A 76 7.72 1.01 -8.66
C ILE A 76 6.21 0.98 -8.39
N GLU A 77 5.46 1.80 -9.13
CA GLU A 77 4.00 1.80 -9.07
C GLU A 77 3.46 0.50 -9.69
N LEU A 78 2.69 -0.25 -8.90
CA LEU A 78 2.03 -1.49 -9.32
C LEU A 78 0.66 -1.18 -9.93
N ALA A 79 -0.06 -0.24 -9.35
CA ALA A 79 -1.31 0.28 -9.88
C ALA A 79 -1.68 1.65 -9.32
N ARG A 80 -2.50 2.36 -10.09
CA ARG A 80 -3.15 3.62 -9.74
C ARG A 80 -4.51 3.67 -10.40
N GLY A 81 -5.54 4.02 -9.65
CA GLY A 81 -6.89 4.05 -10.21
C GLY A 81 -7.95 4.64 -9.30
N ALA A 82 -9.16 4.77 -9.83
CA ALA A 82 -10.33 5.12 -9.05
C ALA A 82 -10.89 3.87 -8.34
N VAL A 83 -11.38 4.04 -7.12
CA VAL A 83 -12.03 2.97 -6.34
C VAL A 83 -13.44 3.39 -5.95
N GLY A 84 -14.37 2.43 -6.00
CA GLY A 84 -15.78 2.68 -5.68
C GLY A 84 -16.03 2.91 -4.19
N HIS A 85 -15.21 2.29 -3.33
CA HIS A 85 -15.27 2.40 -1.88
C HIS A 85 -13.88 2.07 -1.30
N ARG A 86 -13.67 2.43 -0.03
CA ARG A 86 -12.44 2.10 0.69
C ARG A 86 -12.30 0.59 0.88
N GLN A 87 -11.20 0.00 0.43
CA GLN A 87 -10.85 -1.40 0.66
C GLN A 87 -10.28 -1.63 2.06
N PHE A 88 -9.53 -0.65 2.59
CA PHE A 88 -8.87 -0.74 3.90
C PHE A 88 -9.14 0.54 4.72
N PRO A 89 -10.38 0.73 5.21
CA PRO A 89 -10.78 1.94 5.94
C PRO A 89 -10.29 1.98 7.40
N TYR A 90 -9.58 0.96 7.87
CA TYR A 90 -9.33 0.71 9.29
C TYR A 90 -8.28 1.65 9.91
N TRP A 91 -7.24 1.98 9.15
CA TRP A 91 -6.11 2.78 9.64
C TRP A 91 -5.68 3.80 8.60
N ALA A 92 -5.28 4.98 9.08
CA ALA A 92 -4.66 5.98 8.23
C ALA A 92 -3.36 5.48 7.59
N MET A 93 -2.60 4.72 8.37
CA MET A 93 -1.55 3.82 7.89
C MET A 93 -1.22 2.84 9.01
N ARG A 94 -1.03 1.56 8.67
CA ARG A 94 -0.50 0.55 9.59
C ARG A 94 0.51 -0.31 8.85
N TRP A 95 1.64 -0.60 9.49
CA TRP A 95 2.61 -1.52 8.92
C TRP A 95 2.41 -2.94 9.46
N LEU A 96 2.67 -3.93 8.61
CA LEU A 96 2.51 -5.35 8.90
C LEU A 96 3.78 -6.11 8.46
N PRO A 97 4.39 -6.92 9.34
CA PRO A 97 5.48 -7.80 8.94
C PRO A 97 4.92 -8.94 8.07
N VAL A 98 5.60 -9.22 6.96
CA VAL A 98 5.31 -10.36 6.09
C VAL A 98 6.61 -11.04 5.66
N ASP A 99 6.54 -12.23 5.09
CA ASP A 99 7.70 -12.82 4.44
C ASP A 99 7.96 -12.25 3.03
N ALA A 100 9.14 -12.51 2.51
CA ALA A 100 9.55 -12.03 1.19
C ALA A 100 8.76 -12.68 0.04
N GLU A 101 8.18 -13.87 0.25
CA GLU A 101 7.34 -14.55 -0.73
C GLU A 101 6.01 -13.83 -0.90
N ARG A 102 5.42 -13.38 0.19
CA ARG A 102 4.18 -12.59 0.21
C ARG A 102 4.34 -11.30 -0.59
N VAL A 103 5.43 -10.56 -0.37
CA VAL A 103 5.72 -9.34 -1.15
C VAL A 103 5.91 -9.66 -2.63
N ARG A 104 6.62 -10.75 -2.98
CA ARG A 104 6.79 -11.18 -4.39
C ARG A 104 5.46 -11.52 -5.04
N LEU A 105 4.62 -12.31 -4.37
CA LEU A 105 3.31 -12.72 -4.85
C LEU A 105 2.43 -11.49 -5.11
N LEU A 106 2.31 -10.59 -4.13
CA LEU A 106 1.54 -9.36 -4.29
C LEU A 106 2.11 -8.44 -5.38
N SER A 107 3.43 -8.37 -5.56
CA SER A 107 4.03 -7.55 -6.62
C SER A 107 3.71 -8.05 -8.03
N GLN A 108 3.43 -9.35 -8.19
CA GLN A 108 3.10 -10.01 -9.46
C GLN A 108 1.59 -10.23 -9.65
N ALA A 109 0.80 -9.99 -8.60
CA ALA A 109 -0.64 -10.21 -8.61
C ALA A 109 -1.35 -9.19 -9.49
N ASP A 110 -2.60 -9.51 -9.84
CA ASP A 110 -3.44 -8.63 -10.63
C ASP A 110 -3.91 -7.43 -9.77
N TRP A 111 -3.25 -6.30 -9.97
CA TRP A 111 -3.67 -4.99 -9.45
C TRP A 111 -4.57 -4.23 -10.44
N LEU A 112 -4.79 -4.74 -11.65
CA LEU A 112 -5.62 -4.12 -12.69
C LEU A 112 -7.13 -4.26 -12.41
N GLY A 113 -7.52 -4.87 -11.29
CA GLY A 113 -8.91 -4.86 -10.79
C GLY A 113 -9.55 -3.46 -10.69
N PHE A 114 -8.77 -2.37 -10.80
CA PHE A 114 -9.27 -1.00 -10.89
C PHE A 114 -9.84 -0.60 -12.26
N SER A 115 -9.48 -1.28 -13.35
CA SER A 115 -9.89 -0.95 -14.71
C SER A 115 -10.28 -2.23 -15.45
N ARG A 116 -11.58 -2.52 -15.56
CA ARG A 116 -12.07 -3.79 -16.12
C ARG A 116 -11.49 -4.12 -17.51
N HIS A 117 -11.34 -5.44 -17.73
CA HIS A 117 -11.33 -6.19 -19.00
C HIS A 117 -10.00 -6.30 -19.77
N MET A 118 -9.28 -7.43 -19.64
CA MET A 118 -9.34 -8.62 -20.53
C MET A 118 -8.19 -9.61 -20.28
N ASP A 119 -8.54 -10.91 -20.33
CA ASP A 119 -7.73 -12.09 -20.69
C ASP A 119 -6.54 -12.56 -19.83
N ALA A 120 -6.83 -13.40 -18.83
CA ALA A 120 -6.44 -14.83 -18.81
C ALA A 120 -6.90 -15.50 -17.49
N GLY A 121 -7.80 -16.50 -17.57
CA GLY A 121 -8.07 -17.50 -16.52
C GLY A 121 -8.33 -16.99 -15.08
N ARG A 122 -9.59 -16.66 -14.74
CA ARG A 122 -10.01 -16.30 -13.38
C ARG A 122 -10.07 -17.50 -12.41
N ASP A 123 -8.91 -18.01 -12.01
CA ASP A 123 -8.77 -18.84 -10.80
C ASP A 123 -7.75 -18.25 -9.80
N ALA A 124 -7.00 -17.20 -10.17
CA ALA A 124 -6.05 -16.56 -9.28
C ALA A 124 -6.70 -15.40 -8.48
N PRO A 125 -6.44 -15.30 -7.17
CA PRO A 125 -6.93 -14.19 -6.34
C PRO A 125 -6.34 -12.85 -6.81
N SER A 126 -7.11 -11.77 -6.72
CA SER A 126 -6.61 -10.43 -7.03
C SER A 126 -5.59 -9.99 -5.97
N ALA A 127 -4.81 -8.95 -6.28
CA ALA A 127 -3.89 -8.40 -5.29
C ALA A 127 -4.60 -7.85 -4.04
N ILE A 128 -5.84 -7.36 -4.19
CA ILE A 128 -6.66 -6.89 -3.06
C ILE A 128 -7.11 -8.06 -2.20
N ASP A 129 -7.52 -9.19 -2.78
CA ASP A 129 -7.90 -10.39 -2.03
C ASP A 129 -6.71 -10.92 -1.22
N LEU A 130 -5.53 -10.99 -1.84
CA LEU A 130 -4.29 -11.40 -1.18
C LEU A 130 -3.88 -10.45 -0.07
N LEU A 131 -4.16 -9.15 -0.21
CA LEU A 131 -3.87 -8.16 0.81
C LEU A 131 -4.90 -8.23 1.96
N ASP A 132 -6.17 -8.51 1.67
CA ASP A 132 -7.21 -8.76 2.67
C ASP A 132 -6.88 -9.98 3.52
N ASP A 133 -6.36 -11.07 2.94
CA ASP A 133 -5.91 -12.25 3.71
C ASP A 133 -4.88 -11.90 4.80
N VAL A 134 -4.06 -10.87 4.58
CA VAL A 134 -3.07 -10.37 5.56
C VAL A 134 -3.73 -9.46 6.60
N VAL A 135 -4.70 -8.65 6.19
CA VAL A 135 -5.32 -7.62 7.03
C VAL A 135 -6.47 -8.14 7.88
N ARG A 136 -7.32 -9.01 7.33
CA ARG A 136 -8.54 -9.53 7.94
C ARG A 136 -8.35 -10.08 9.35
N PRO A 137 -7.28 -10.85 9.67
CA PRO A 137 -7.05 -11.35 11.03
C PRO A 137 -6.85 -10.26 12.10
N LEU A 138 -6.63 -9.00 11.68
CA LEU A 138 -6.27 -7.89 12.56
C LEU A 138 -7.40 -6.88 12.78
N VAL A 139 -8.52 -7.01 12.05
CA VAL A 139 -9.57 -5.99 11.99
C VAL A 139 -10.92 -6.41 12.57
N GLY A 140 -11.12 -7.69 12.86
CA GLY A 140 -12.20 -8.19 13.74
C GLY A 140 -13.61 -7.93 13.27
#